data_AF-A0A2V6Q242-F1
#
_entry.id   AF-A0A2V6Q242-F1
#
_cell.length_a   1.000
_cell.length_b   1.000
_cell.length_c   1.000
_cell.angle_alpha   90.00
_cell.angle_beta   90.00
_cell.angle_gamma   90.00
#
_symmetry.space_group_name_H-M   'P 1'
#
loop_
_entity.id
_entity.type
_entity.pdbx_description
1 polymer ?
#
loop_
_entity_poly.entity_id
_entity_poly.type
_entity_poly.pdbx_seq_one_letter_code
_entity_poly.pdbx_strand_id
1 'polypeptide(L)'
;MDLTRRDVLAAGGLTLAAAALIPGRARAQSPKRGGTISIRTWDPPHFDPFQTISYKTHIALSFTHNRLLKHKAGPGVVPGTFPLEGDLAESWTQPSETTYVFKLRKGVRWHNKPPVNGREVTADDVVFSVNHFLTVKANANAYMLKAVDKVEAVDKQTVRFTLKEPFVWFLDMLSNPFAVPIVAKEVLDKHGDFKKVESVIGTGPWMLDSYRPNVGLTYVRNPTFYMAGLPHIERVEATVDEDNASRMAAFLSGKYDLGWEFPGTINRTDWVQIKDTLKQKRPKLQTVEFASPVMSHISMRTDQKPFSDIRVRHAMSMAIDRQNIIDAAYEGVGAMNPPVPAGLREWSIPFDKLGEGAKYYKHDPAEAKRLLAAAGYPNGFPASMCFTNYGSTLLVDVMQLVTKDLKAVGIDAKIDQKEYGAYISTCFYGKFEAMTFGPQTGFLEPDNFLFGQYYPEELKNQSHINDPVVADMLVRQRRTSDVAKRRELIYDIQRHLAKQQYYVQMPSGVYVAVWEGAVKNYAPNMGYDYGGRLQAAWLER
;
A
#
# COMPACT_ATOMS: atom_id res chain seq x y z
N MET A 1 -77.43 -45.36 13.03
CA MET A 1 -77.13 -43.98 12.58
C MET A 1 -75.70 -43.99 12.12
N ASP A 2 -75.54 -44.03 10.81
CA ASP A 2 -74.28 -44.41 10.18
C ASP A 2 -73.51 -43.13 9.82
N LEU A 3 -72.52 -42.80 10.65
CA LEU A 3 -71.61 -41.69 10.38
C LEU A 3 -70.77 -42.02 9.14
N THR A 4 -70.69 -41.08 8.22
CA THR A 4 -70.17 -41.31 6.88
C THR A 4 -68.69 -40.91 6.78
N ARG A 5 -68.03 -41.33 5.69
CA ARG A 5 -66.63 -40.94 5.41
C ARG A 5 -66.42 -39.42 5.21
N ARG A 6 -67.47 -38.59 5.16
CA ARG A 6 -67.34 -37.12 5.15
C ARG A 6 -67.11 -36.53 6.54
N ASP A 7 -67.66 -37.15 7.59
CA ASP A 7 -67.69 -36.57 8.93
C ASP A 7 -66.30 -36.57 9.60
N VAL A 8 -65.44 -37.52 9.21
CA VAL A 8 -64.04 -37.65 9.67
C VAL A 8 -63.13 -36.52 9.16
N LEU A 9 -63.49 -35.86 8.04
CA LEU A 9 -62.65 -34.81 7.44
C LEU A 9 -62.84 -33.42 8.07
N ALA A 10 -63.82 -33.24 8.96
CA ALA A 10 -64.10 -31.96 9.63
C ALA A 10 -63.27 -31.71 10.91
N ALA A 11 -62.62 -32.74 11.48
CA ALA A 11 -61.92 -32.68 12.77
C ALA A 11 -60.38 -32.80 12.65
N GLY A 12 -59.83 -32.67 11.43
CA GLY A 12 -58.46 -33.10 11.10
C GLY A 12 -57.36 -32.03 11.11
N GLY A 13 -57.59 -30.81 11.64
CA GLY A 13 -56.56 -29.76 11.52
C GLY A 13 -56.67 -28.58 12.48
N LEU A 14 -55.89 -28.61 13.58
CA LEU A 14 -55.39 -27.41 14.28
C LEU A 14 -54.22 -27.66 15.27
N THR A 15 -53.32 -28.61 14.98
CA THR A 15 -52.13 -28.92 15.82
C THR A 15 -50.81 -29.05 15.04
N LEU A 16 -50.68 -28.35 13.91
CA LEU A 16 -49.37 -28.11 13.31
C LEU A 16 -48.67 -26.99 14.09
N ALA A 17 -47.78 -27.37 15.00
CA ALA A 17 -47.03 -26.43 15.82
C ALA A 17 -46.19 -25.51 14.94
N ALA A 18 -46.46 -24.20 15.01
CA ALA A 18 -45.65 -23.17 14.37
C ALA A 18 -44.29 -23.06 15.08
N ALA A 19 -43.38 -23.98 14.75
CA ALA A 19 -41.97 -23.88 15.10
C ALA A 19 -41.38 -22.67 14.37
N ALA A 20 -41.56 -21.49 14.96
CA ALA A 20 -41.05 -20.24 14.43
C ALA A 20 -39.53 -20.39 14.26
N LEU A 21 -39.08 -20.37 13.01
CA LEU A 21 -37.67 -20.28 12.65
C LEU A 21 -37.16 -18.89 13.03
N ILE A 22 -36.94 -18.68 14.33
CA ILE A 22 -36.17 -17.54 14.85
C ILE A 22 -34.82 -17.62 14.14
N PRO A 23 -34.46 -16.63 13.29
CA PRO A 23 -33.18 -16.68 12.60
C PRO A 23 -32.08 -16.67 13.65
N GLY A 24 -31.37 -17.80 13.76
CA GLY A 24 -30.39 -18.02 14.82
C GLY A 24 -29.32 -16.95 14.75
N ARG A 25 -29.38 -15.97 15.65
CA ARG A 25 -28.37 -14.91 15.75
C ARG A 25 -27.02 -15.59 15.91
N ALA A 26 -26.19 -15.51 14.87
CA ALA A 26 -24.85 -16.08 14.87
C ALA A 26 -24.11 -15.52 16.09
N ARG A 27 -23.86 -16.39 17.09
CA ARG A 27 -23.31 -15.99 18.38
C ARG A 27 -21.87 -15.59 18.15
N ALA A 28 -21.63 -14.28 18.08
CA ALA A 28 -20.29 -13.72 17.87
C ALA A 28 -19.30 -14.38 18.83
N GLN A 29 -18.24 -14.98 18.28
CA GLN A 29 -17.25 -15.68 19.08
C GLN A 29 -16.49 -14.66 19.93
N SER A 30 -16.50 -14.85 21.25
CA SER A 30 -15.68 -14.06 22.17
C SER A 30 -14.19 -14.26 21.84
N PRO A 31 -13.39 -13.19 21.68
CA PRO A 31 -11.97 -13.34 21.41
C PRO A 31 -11.23 -14.14 22.48
N LYS A 32 -10.48 -15.17 22.06
CA LYS A 32 -9.52 -15.88 22.91
C LYS A 32 -8.24 -15.05 23.06
N ARG A 33 -7.67 -15.02 24.27
CA ARG A 33 -6.37 -14.39 24.57
C ARG A 33 -5.30 -15.48 24.72
N GLY A 34 -4.10 -15.22 24.19
CA GLY A 34 -2.96 -16.14 24.25
C GLY A 34 -2.50 -16.60 22.87
N GLY A 35 -1.70 -17.66 22.87
CA GLY A 35 -1.20 -18.31 21.65
C GLY A 35 -0.09 -17.55 20.92
N THR A 36 0.57 -18.28 20.02
CA THR A 36 1.63 -17.77 19.14
C THR A 36 1.11 -17.75 17.71
N ILE A 37 1.41 -16.66 16.99
CA ILE A 37 1.21 -16.56 15.54
C ILE A 37 2.58 -16.58 14.85
N SER A 38 2.76 -17.50 13.91
CA SER A 38 4.01 -17.70 13.18
C SER A 38 3.92 -17.05 11.82
N ILE A 39 4.84 -16.13 11.50
CA ILE A 39 4.83 -15.40 10.22
C ILE A 39 6.19 -15.45 9.53
N ARG A 40 6.17 -15.24 8.22
CA ARG A 40 7.35 -15.02 7.40
C ARG A 40 7.65 -13.52 7.29
N THR A 41 8.92 -13.14 7.36
CA THR A 41 9.42 -11.76 7.26
C THR A 41 10.76 -11.69 6.51
N TRP A 42 11.37 -10.52 6.50
CA TRP A 42 12.70 -10.19 5.96
C TRP A 42 13.59 -9.62 7.07
N ASP A 43 14.90 -9.60 6.85
CA ASP A 43 15.86 -9.03 7.80
C ASP A 43 15.91 -7.48 7.70
N PRO A 44 15.61 -6.71 8.76
CA PRO A 44 15.69 -5.25 8.70
C PRO A 44 17.17 -4.80 8.65
N PRO A 45 17.58 -3.93 7.71
CA PRO A 45 18.98 -3.47 7.62
C PRO A 45 19.44 -2.70 8.87
N HIS A 46 18.49 -2.05 9.55
CA HIS A 46 18.61 -1.49 10.90
C HIS A 46 17.21 -1.11 11.40
N PHE A 47 17.10 -0.71 12.67
CA PHE A 47 15.83 -0.32 13.30
C PHE A 47 15.48 1.17 13.26
N ASP A 48 16.34 2.02 12.69
CA ASP A 48 16.08 3.46 12.57
C ASP A 48 15.02 3.75 11.48
N PRO A 49 13.84 4.33 11.81
CA PRO A 49 12.78 4.62 10.85
C PRO A 49 13.02 5.90 10.03
N PHE A 50 13.95 6.76 10.45
CA PHE A 50 14.17 8.07 9.84
C PHE A 50 15.32 8.04 8.82
N GLN A 51 16.26 7.12 8.97
CA GLN A 51 17.41 6.96 8.06
C GLN A 51 17.24 5.82 7.05
N THR A 52 16.02 5.36 6.76
CA THR A 52 15.79 4.34 5.72
C THR A 52 14.48 4.50 4.96
N ILE A 53 14.46 3.98 3.73
CA ILE A 53 13.24 3.72 2.94
C ILE A 53 12.90 2.23 2.89
N SER A 54 13.61 1.39 3.65
CA SER A 54 13.40 -0.06 3.63
C SER A 54 12.07 -0.44 4.28
N TYR A 55 11.18 -1.08 3.51
CA TYR A 55 9.96 -1.67 4.07
C TYR A 55 10.27 -2.73 5.14
N LYS A 56 11.43 -3.38 5.09
CA LYS A 56 11.85 -4.42 6.05
C LYS A 56 11.88 -3.85 7.48
N THR A 57 12.43 -2.63 7.63
CA THR A 57 12.44 -1.88 8.88
C THR A 57 11.02 -1.46 9.30
N HIS A 58 10.26 -0.82 8.41
CA HIS A 58 8.92 -0.31 8.75
C HIS A 58 7.92 -1.42 9.13
N ILE A 59 7.98 -2.59 8.47
CA ILE A 59 7.20 -3.78 8.87
C ILE A 59 7.59 -4.23 10.28
N ALA A 60 8.89 -4.36 10.59
CA ALA A 60 9.36 -4.78 11.91
C ALA A 60 8.94 -3.79 13.02
N LEU A 61 8.99 -2.49 12.74
CA LEU A 61 8.57 -1.46 13.68
C LEU A 61 7.04 -1.37 13.86
N SER A 62 6.23 -1.81 12.87
CA SER A 62 4.76 -1.78 12.96
C SER A 62 4.15 -2.61 14.11
N PHE A 63 4.91 -3.57 14.65
CA PHE A 63 4.52 -4.34 15.84
C PHE A 63 4.77 -3.59 17.16
N THR A 64 5.69 -2.61 17.14
CA THR A 64 6.32 -2.03 18.34
C THR A 64 6.10 -0.53 18.50
N HIS A 65 5.82 0.21 17.42
CA HIS A 65 5.65 1.66 17.43
C HIS A 65 4.27 2.07 16.93
N ASN A 66 3.67 3.06 17.58
CA ASN A 66 2.45 3.72 17.12
C ASN A 66 2.75 5.08 16.47
N ARG A 67 1.76 5.61 15.76
CA ARG A 67 1.76 6.93 15.12
C ARG A 67 0.67 7.80 15.77
N LEU A 68 0.42 9.02 15.28
CA LEU A 68 -0.76 9.78 15.72
C LEU A 68 -2.06 9.12 15.24
N LEU A 69 -2.08 8.71 13.97
CA LEU A 69 -3.20 8.07 13.30
C LEU A 69 -2.78 6.69 12.74
N LYS A 70 -3.76 5.88 12.34
CA LYS A 70 -3.53 4.68 11.54
C LYS A 70 -4.68 4.43 10.58
N HIS A 71 -4.47 3.51 9.64
CA HIS A 71 -5.56 2.95 8.86
C HIS A 71 -6.27 1.89 9.69
N LYS A 72 -7.61 1.83 9.59
CA LYS A 72 -8.38 0.74 10.20
C LYS A 72 -7.97 -0.59 9.58
N ALA A 73 -8.13 -1.66 10.34
CA ALA A 73 -7.85 -3.03 9.90
C ALA A 73 -8.92 -4.02 10.38
N GLY A 74 -8.83 -5.27 9.93
CA GLY A 74 -9.80 -6.32 10.21
C GLY A 74 -10.91 -6.43 9.16
N PRO A 75 -11.81 -7.43 9.28
CA PRO A 75 -12.71 -7.88 8.22
C PRO A 75 -13.80 -6.88 7.79
N GLY A 76 -13.95 -5.75 8.48
CA GLY A 76 -14.81 -4.64 8.04
C GLY A 76 -14.15 -3.68 7.06
N VAL A 77 -12.85 -3.83 6.77
CA VAL A 77 -12.09 -2.97 5.85
C VAL A 77 -11.89 -3.69 4.52
N VAL A 78 -12.22 -2.99 3.42
CA VAL A 78 -12.07 -3.52 2.06
C VAL A 78 -10.63 -3.32 1.60
N PRO A 79 -9.94 -4.35 1.09
CA PRO A 79 -8.60 -4.19 0.52
C PRO A 79 -8.60 -3.12 -0.58
N GLY A 80 -7.65 -2.20 -0.51
CA GLY A 80 -7.57 -1.04 -1.41
C GLY A 80 -8.26 0.23 -0.91
N THR A 81 -8.84 0.22 0.30
CA THR A 81 -9.37 1.42 0.98
C THR A 81 -8.55 1.74 2.24
N PHE A 82 -8.53 3.03 2.62
CA PHE A 82 -7.67 3.52 3.71
C PHE A 82 -8.40 4.40 4.74
N PRO A 83 -9.55 3.95 5.30
CA PRO A 83 -10.25 4.71 6.32
C PRO A 83 -9.37 4.92 7.55
N LEU A 84 -9.23 6.18 7.98
CA LEU A 84 -8.38 6.59 9.10
C LEU A 84 -9.05 6.39 10.46
N GLU A 85 -8.23 6.18 11.50
CA GLU A 85 -8.61 6.29 12.91
C GLU A 85 -7.46 6.81 13.79
N GLY A 86 -7.81 7.25 15.00
CA GLY A 86 -6.84 7.72 16.00
C GLY A 86 -6.03 6.57 16.59
N ASP A 87 -4.71 6.66 16.49
CA ASP A 87 -3.78 5.70 17.08
C ASP A 87 -3.33 6.20 18.47
N LEU A 88 -2.24 6.98 18.57
CA LEU A 88 -1.93 7.72 19.81
C LEU A 88 -2.83 8.94 20.02
N ALA A 89 -3.41 9.49 18.95
CA ALA A 89 -4.47 10.50 19.08
C ALA A 89 -5.78 9.82 19.51
N GLU A 90 -6.44 10.41 20.51
CA GLU A 90 -7.82 10.08 20.90
C GLU A 90 -8.81 10.74 19.93
N SER A 91 -8.55 11.99 19.58
CA SER A 91 -9.36 12.80 18.67
C SER A 91 -8.52 13.94 18.08
N TRP A 92 -9.04 14.57 17.02
CA TRP A 92 -8.44 15.77 16.44
C TRP A 92 -9.50 16.71 15.89
N THR A 93 -9.14 17.98 15.73
CA THR A 93 -9.93 18.99 15.04
C THR A 93 -9.08 19.72 14.00
N GLN A 94 -9.74 20.35 13.03
CA GLN A 94 -9.10 21.21 12.04
C GLN A 94 -9.72 22.62 12.13
N PRO A 95 -9.19 23.53 12.99
CA PRO A 95 -9.76 24.86 13.17
C PRO A 95 -9.61 25.81 11.96
N SER A 96 -8.72 25.49 11.01
CA SER A 96 -8.56 26.20 9.74
C SER A 96 -8.01 25.27 8.67
N GLU A 97 -7.98 25.69 7.41
CA GLU A 97 -7.41 24.88 6.31
C GLU A 97 -5.95 24.44 6.56
N THR A 98 -5.19 25.16 7.39
CA THR A 98 -3.77 24.91 7.70
C THR A 98 -3.51 24.47 9.14
N THR A 99 -4.49 24.51 10.05
CA THR A 99 -4.28 24.21 11.48
C THR A 99 -4.97 22.90 11.86
N TYR A 100 -4.21 22.00 12.50
CA TYR A 100 -4.73 20.75 13.07
C TYR A 100 -4.36 20.67 14.55
N VAL A 101 -5.29 20.23 15.39
CA VAL A 101 -5.09 20.06 16.84
C VAL A 101 -5.48 18.66 17.26
N PHE A 102 -4.52 17.89 17.77
CA PHE A 102 -4.70 16.51 18.24
C PHE A 102 -4.75 16.48 19.77
N LYS A 103 -5.70 15.74 20.32
CA LYS A 103 -5.72 15.34 21.73
C LYS A 103 -5.17 13.92 21.83
N LEU A 104 -4.11 13.73 22.61
CA LEU A 104 -3.47 12.44 22.82
C LEU A 104 -4.24 11.60 23.84
N ARG A 105 -4.23 10.27 23.67
CA ARG A 105 -4.78 9.34 24.66
C ARG A 105 -4.02 9.45 25.97
N LYS A 106 -4.73 9.70 27.07
CA LYS A 106 -4.14 9.82 28.41
C LYS A 106 -3.59 8.48 28.89
N GLY A 107 -2.48 8.49 29.62
CA GLY A 107 -1.95 7.29 30.26
C GLY A 107 -1.31 6.26 29.31
N VAL A 108 -1.13 6.58 28.01
CA VAL A 108 -0.29 5.75 27.13
C VAL A 108 1.14 5.76 27.67
N ARG A 109 1.76 4.58 27.69
CA ARG A 109 3.14 4.40 28.16
C ARG A 109 4.02 3.79 27.09
N TRP A 110 5.28 4.16 27.13
CA TRP A 110 6.33 3.46 26.40
C TRP A 110 6.49 2.02 26.90
N HIS A 111 7.13 1.17 26.12
CA HIS A 111 7.59 -0.14 26.57
C HIS A 111 8.45 0.00 27.82
N ASN A 112 8.31 -0.92 28.79
CA ASN A 112 9.04 -0.85 30.06
C ASN A 112 10.49 -1.33 29.90
N LYS A 113 11.32 -0.51 29.25
CA LYS A 113 12.74 -0.76 28.96
C LYS A 113 13.57 0.51 29.21
N PRO A 114 14.82 0.41 29.70
CA PRO A 114 15.72 1.57 29.78
C PRO A 114 16.08 2.10 28.38
N PRO A 115 16.01 3.42 28.11
CA PRO A 115 16.02 4.50 29.10
C PRO A 115 14.65 4.98 29.60
N VAL A 116 13.56 4.69 28.89
CA VAL A 116 12.24 5.33 29.12
C VAL A 116 11.43 4.71 30.27
N ASN A 117 11.72 3.46 30.64
CA ASN A 117 11.20 2.75 31.82
C ASN A 117 9.68 2.90 32.03
N GLY A 118 8.90 2.79 30.94
CA GLY A 118 7.44 2.83 31.00
C GLY A 118 6.83 4.20 31.39
N ARG A 119 7.55 5.32 31.20
CA ARG A 119 6.98 6.67 31.39
C ARG A 119 5.77 6.91 30.49
N GLU A 120 4.97 7.91 30.83
CA GLU A 120 3.85 8.36 29.99
C GLU A 120 4.38 9.03 28.71
N VAL A 121 3.64 8.88 27.61
CA VAL A 121 3.81 9.65 26.37
C VAL A 121 3.28 11.07 26.59
N THR A 122 3.93 12.07 26.00
CA THR A 122 3.46 13.48 26.01
C THR A 122 3.44 14.08 24.61
N ALA A 123 2.86 15.29 24.50
CA ALA A 123 2.92 16.11 23.29
C ALA A 123 4.37 16.40 22.85
N ASP A 124 5.32 16.49 23.79
CA ASP A 124 6.73 16.75 23.51
C ASP A 124 7.40 15.59 22.75
N ASP A 125 6.97 14.35 22.98
CA ASP A 125 7.42 13.18 22.21
C ASP A 125 7.05 13.29 20.73
N VAL A 126 5.84 13.80 20.46
CA VAL A 126 5.32 14.02 19.10
C VAL A 126 6.05 15.19 18.45
N VAL A 127 6.22 16.30 19.16
CA VAL A 127 7.01 17.46 18.71
C VAL A 127 8.45 17.05 18.39
N PHE A 128 9.09 16.25 19.24
CA PHE A 128 10.41 15.70 18.99
C PHE A 128 10.44 14.80 17.75
N SER A 129 9.54 13.81 17.67
CA SER A 129 9.51 12.84 16.57
C SER A 129 9.33 13.50 15.20
N VAL A 130 8.42 14.48 15.11
CA VAL A 130 8.14 15.22 13.86
C VAL A 130 9.30 16.14 13.49
N ASN A 131 9.84 16.90 14.44
CA ASN A 131 11.00 17.77 14.16
C ASN A 131 12.24 16.95 13.80
N HIS A 132 12.46 15.80 14.44
CA HIS A 132 13.57 14.90 14.10
C HIS A 132 13.40 14.32 12.68
N PHE A 133 12.21 13.82 12.33
CA PHE A 133 11.90 13.36 10.97
C PHE A 133 12.17 14.46 9.91
N LEU A 134 11.80 15.71 10.19
CA LEU A 134 12.00 16.84 9.26
C LEU A 134 13.45 17.33 9.14
N THR A 135 14.30 17.10 10.15
CA THR A 135 15.64 17.73 10.24
C THR A 135 16.81 16.75 10.24
N VAL A 136 16.59 15.46 10.49
CA VAL A 136 17.67 14.47 10.47
C VAL A 136 18.22 14.28 9.05
N LYS A 137 19.55 14.31 8.94
CA LYS A 137 20.24 14.24 7.64
C LYS A 137 19.91 12.93 6.92
N ALA A 138 19.68 13.04 5.61
CA ALA A 138 19.37 11.95 4.70
C ALA A 138 18.04 11.18 4.94
N ASN A 139 17.08 11.74 5.68
CA ASN A 139 15.71 11.21 5.67
C ASN A 139 15.05 11.41 4.30
N ALA A 140 15.08 10.38 3.45
CA ALA A 140 14.44 10.40 2.13
C ALA A 140 12.90 10.38 2.17
N ASN A 141 12.27 10.12 3.33
CA ASN A 141 10.83 10.25 3.53
C ASN A 141 10.39 11.66 4.00
N ALA A 142 11.33 12.56 4.33
CA ALA A 142 11.03 13.89 4.90
C ALA A 142 10.00 14.71 4.09
N TYR A 143 9.93 14.48 2.76
CA TYR A 143 8.95 15.11 1.88
C TYR A 143 7.49 14.88 2.31
N MET A 144 7.16 13.75 2.96
CA MET A 144 5.81 13.41 3.41
C MET A 144 5.25 14.44 4.40
N LEU A 145 6.12 15.11 5.16
CA LEU A 145 5.72 16.19 6.08
C LEU A 145 6.24 17.58 5.65
N LYS A 146 6.72 17.78 4.41
CA LYS A 146 7.26 19.10 3.98
C LYS A 146 6.26 20.25 4.10
N ALA A 147 4.96 19.92 4.07
CA ALA A 147 3.85 20.85 4.28
C ALA A 147 3.74 21.38 5.72
N VAL A 148 4.31 20.71 6.72
CA VAL A 148 4.34 21.20 8.12
C VAL A 148 5.24 22.42 8.19
N ASP A 149 4.70 23.53 8.68
CA ASP A 149 5.45 24.72 9.07
C ASP A 149 5.94 24.61 10.51
N LYS A 150 5.03 24.22 11.42
CA LYS A 150 5.27 24.16 12.85
C LYS A 150 4.54 23.00 13.52
N VAL A 151 5.17 22.41 14.53
CA VAL A 151 4.56 21.44 15.46
C VAL A 151 4.86 21.87 16.90
N GLU A 152 3.85 21.87 17.76
CA GLU A 152 3.91 22.47 19.10
C GLU A 152 3.12 21.65 20.13
N ALA A 153 3.66 21.52 21.33
CA ALA A 153 2.90 21.11 22.51
C ALA A 153 2.10 22.32 23.02
N VAL A 154 0.77 22.22 23.03
CA VAL A 154 -0.13 23.23 23.61
C VAL A 154 -0.35 22.96 25.10
N ASP A 155 -0.45 21.68 25.46
CA ASP A 155 -0.38 21.15 26.82
C ASP A 155 0.19 19.73 26.77
N LYS A 156 0.40 19.09 27.93
CA LYS A 156 1.02 17.75 28.05
C LYS A 156 0.41 16.70 27.11
N GLN A 157 -0.88 16.78 26.79
CA GLN A 157 -1.59 15.81 25.93
C GLN A 157 -2.26 16.46 24.72
N THR A 158 -1.73 17.60 24.24
CA THR A 158 -2.29 18.32 23.09
C THR A 158 -1.20 18.82 22.15
N VAL A 159 -1.26 18.38 20.90
CA VAL A 159 -0.31 18.78 19.84
C VAL A 159 -1.03 19.65 18.82
N ARG A 160 -0.48 20.83 18.51
CA ARG A 160 -0.88 21.65 17.36
C ARG A 160 0.10 21.47 16.23
N PHE A 161 -0.43 21.33 15.02
CA PHE A 161 0.31 21.46 13.77
C PHE A 161 -0.20 22.67 13.01
N THR A 162 0.73 23.42 12.43
CA THR A 162 0.46 24.47 11.44
C THR A 162 1.13 24.05 10.14
N LEU A 163 0.38 24.10 9.03
CA LEU A 163 0.88 23.82 7.69
C LEU A 163 1.18 25.13 6.93
N LYS A 164 2.15 25.08 6.03
CA LYS A 164 2.56 26.18 5.15
C LYS A 164 1.45 26.57 4.16
N GLU A 165 0.66 25.58 3.74
CA GLU A 165 -0.49 25.71 2.87
C GLU A 165 -1.53 24.61 3.17
N PRO A 166 -2.79 24.73 2.71
CA PRO A 166 -3.79 23.68 2.88
C PRO A 166 -3.37 22.38 2.17
N PHE A 167 -3.29 21.29 2.92
CA PHE A 167 -2.89 19.97 2.41
C PHE A 167 -3.78 18.87 3.01
N VAL A 168 -4.84 18.52 2.29
CA VAL A 168 -5.93 17.62 2.75
C VAL A 168 -5.55 16.14 2.85
N TRP A 169 -4.28 15.79 2.57
CA TRP A 169 -3.68 14.47 2.75
C TRP A 169 -2.75 14.40 3.97
N PHE A 170 -2.66 15.48 4.77
CA PHE A 170 -1.81 15.54 5.95
C PHE A 170 -2.13 14.43 6.98
N LEU A 171 -3.41 14.06 7.13
CA LEU A 171 -3.83 12.98 8.03
C LEU A 171 -3.38 11.60 7.52
N ASP A 172 -3.42 11.38 6.21
CA ASP A 172 -2.94 10.17 5.52
C ASP A 172 -1.40 10.05 5.60
N MET A 173 -0.68 11.18 5.66
CA MET A 173 0.75 11.17 5.98
C MET A 173 0.99 10.80 7.45
N LEU A 174 0.18 11.30 8.39
CA LEU A 174 0.29 10.94 9.82
C LEU A 174 -0.13 9.49 10.15
N SER A 175 -0.81 8.79 9.25
CA SER A 175 -1.15 7.36 9.38
C SER A 175 -0.17 6.41 8.69
N ASN A 176 0.68 6.94 7.80
CA ASN A 176 1.58 6.13 6.98
C ASN A 176 2.75 5.54 7.80
N PRO A 177 3.00 4.21 7.75
CA PRO A 177 4.15 3.59 8.42
C PRO A 177 5.52 4.15 8.04
N PHE A 178 5.66 4.82 6.88
CA PHE A 178 6.90 5.41 6.37
C PHE A 178 7.10 6.88 6.80
N ALA A 179 6.09 7.48 7.44
CA ALA A 179 6.18 8.83 7.98
C ALA A 179 6.74 8.80 9.41
N VAL A 180 6.01 9.34 10.40
CA VAL A 180 6.51 9.52 11.78
C VAL A 180 5.88 8.50 12.73
N PRO A 181 6.52 7.32 12.98
CA PRO A 181 6.32 6.63 14.24
C PRO A 181 6.78 7.55 15.39
N ILE A 182 6.04 7.58 16.49
CA ILE A 182 6.43 8.38 17.65
C ILE A 182 7.55 7.62 18.39
N VAL A 183 8.66 8.30 18.63
CA VAL A 183 9.89 7.79 19.25
C VAL A 183 10.24 8.61 20.49
N ALA A 184 10.91 7.97 21.46
CA ALA A 184 11.36 8.66 22.66
C ALA A 184 12.74 9.30 22.47
N LYS A 185 12.88 10.58 22.85
CA LYS A 185 14.13 11.34 22.73
C LYS A 185 15.30 10.68 23.48
N GLU A 186 15.03 10.09 24.64
CA GLU A 186 16.06 9.49 25.50
C GLU A 186 16.73 8.28 24.85
N VAL A 187 16.08 7.62 23.89
CA VAL A 187 16.69 6.54 23.09
C VAL A 187 17.78 7.11 22.21
N LEU A 188 17.51 8.22 21.50
CA LEU A 188 18.51 8.93 20.70
C LEU A 188 19.65 9.47 21.59
N ASP A 189 19.31 10.11 22.71
CA ASP A 189 20.28 10.69 23.65
C ASP A 189 21.24 9.63 24.22
N LYS A 190 20.75 8.41 24.46
CA LYS A 190 21.53 7.28 25.02
C LYS A 190 22.31 6.50 23.97
N HIS A 191 21.76 6.31 22.77
CA HIS A 191 22.30 5.35 21.78
C HIS A 191 22.98 6.01 20.57
N GLY A 192 22.76 7.32 20.34
CA GLY A 192 23.29 8.12 19.24
C GLY A 192 22.50 8.01 17.92
N ASP A 193 21.76 6.92 17.74
CA ASP A 193 20.84 6.66 16.64
C ASP A 193 19.74 5.68 17.09
N PHE A 194 18.78 5.39 16.20
CA PHE A 194 17.74 4.38 16.43
C PHE A 194 18.07 3.02 15.78
N LYS A 195 19.30 2.79 15.32
CA LYS A 195 19.62 1.66 14.41
C LYS A 195 19.71 0.31 15.09
N LYS A 196 20.05 0.31 16.38
CA LYS A 196 20.37 -0.88 17.17
C LYS A 196 19.11 -1.53 17.73
N VAL A 197 19.17 -2.82 18.05
CA VAL A 197 18.01 -3.59 18.55
C VAL A 197 17.51 -3.06 19.91
N GLU A 198 18.40 -2.52 20.73
CA GLU A 198 18.09 -1.90 22.02
C GLU A 198 17.28 -0.60 21.86
N SER A 199 17.31 0.02 20.67
CA SER A 199 16.54 1.22 20.35
C SER A 199 15.09 0.91 19.94
N VAL A 200 14.70 -0.37 19.81
CA VAL A 200 13.31 -0.79 19.51
C VAL A 200 12.45 -0.69 20.77
N ILE A 201 12.07 0.55 21.08
CA ILE A 201 11.31 0.96 22.26
C ILE A 201 10.23 1.93 21.78
N GLY A 202 9.01 1.41 21.66
CA GLY A 202 7.85 2.18 21.23
C GLY A 202 6.71 2.12 22.23
N THR A 203 5.49 2.26 21.73
CA THR A 203 4.22 2.27 22.46
C THR A 203 3.27 1.14 22.03
N GLY A 204 3.71 0.35 21.04
CA GLY A 204 2.92 -0.60 20.27
C GLY A 204 2.41 -1.82 21.02
N PRO A 205 1.50 -2.59 20.37
CA PRO A 205 0.83 -3.77 20.94
C PRO A 205 1.78 -4.90 21.36
N TRP A 206 2.94 -5.05 20.72
CA TRP A 206 4.00 -5.94 21.18
C TRP A 206 5.30 -5.18 21.45
N MET A 207 6.18 -5.79 22.24
CA MET A 207 7.56 -5.39 22.44
C MET A 207 8.45 -6.38 21.67
N LEU A 208 9.55 -5.92 21.08
CA LEU A 208 10.56 -6.83 20.54
C LEU A 208 11.23 -7.58 21.71
N ASP A 209 11.14 -8.91 21.70
CA ASP A 209 11.65 -9.84 22.73
C ASP A 209 13.08 -10.24 22.39
N SER A 210 13.30 -10.73 21.17
CA SER A 210 14.61 -11.07 20.63
C SER A 210 14.70 -10.81 19.14
N TYR A 211 15.92 -10.62 18.65
CA TYR A 211 16.26 -10.53 17.24
C TYR A 211 17.54 -11.32 17.01
N ARG A 212 17.55 -12.15 15.96
CA ARG A 212 18.73 -12.84 15.47
C ARG A 212 18.88 -12.53 13.98
N PRO A 213 19.91 -11.77 13.56
CA PRO A 213 20.15 -11.43 12.17
C PRO A 213 20.10 -12.65 11.25
N ASN A 214 19.49 -12.49 10.08
CA ASN A 214 19.22 -13.53 9.08
C ASN A 214 18.41 -14.75 9.57
N VAL A 215 17.83 -14.73 10.78
CA VAL A 215 17.08 -15.85 11.37
C VAL A 215 15.65 -15.46 11.73
N GLY A 216 15.45 -14.36 12.46
CA GLY A 216 14.11 -13.97 12.88
C GLY A 216 14.02 -12.92 13.97
N LEU A 217 12.80 -12.40 14.14
CA LEU A 217 12.39 -11.48 15.19
C LEU A 217 11.24 -12.11 15.99
N THR A 218 11.35 -12.05 17.31
CA THR A 218 10.30 -12.46 18.23
C THR A 218 9.69 -11.22 18.87
N TYR A 219 8.36 -11.14 18.90
CA TYR A 219 7.65 -10.10 19.64
C TYR A 219 6.74 -10.72 20.71
N VAL A 220 6.66 -10.08 21.88
CA VAL A 220 5.80 -10.49 23.01
C VAL A 220 4.85 -9.35 23.39
N ARG A 221 3.64 -9.68 23.83
CA ARG A 221 2.58 -8.72 24.15
C ARG A 221 3.07 -7.62 25.09
N ASN A 222 2.87 -6.36 24.73
CA ASN A 222 3.07 -5.23 25.63
C ASN A 222 2.02 -5.32 26.77
N PRO A 223 2.43 -5.60 28.03
CA PRO A 223 1.48 -5.80 29.13
C PRO A 223 0.77 -4.50 29.55
N THR A 224 1.32 -3.35 29.14
CA THR A 224 0.82 -2.00 29.40
C THR A 224 0.32 -1.31 28.13
N PHE A 225 -0.11 -2.09 27.12
CA PHE A 225 -0.73 -1.52 25.92
C PHE A 225 -2.02 -0.76 26.26
N TYR A 226 -2.18 0.42 25.68
CA TYR A 226 -3.19 1.39 26.11
C TYR A 226 -4.63 1.05 25.68
N MET A 227 -4.81 0.18 24.68
CA MET A 227 -6.12 -0.35 24.33
C MET A 227 -6.41 -1.59 25.20
N ALA A 228 -7.26 -1.42 26.21
CA ALA A 228 -7.55 -2.46 27.21
C ALA A 228 -8.01 -3.78 26.56
N GLY A 229 -7.39 -4.89 26.97
CA GLY A 229 -7.68 -6.24 26.45
C GLY A 229 -6.94 -6.61 25.16
N LEU A 230 -6.22 -5.68 24.52
CA LEU A 230 -5.42 -5.89 23.32
C LEU A 230 -3.90 -5.90 23.58
N PRO A 231 -3.10 -6.46 22.66
CA PRO A 231 -3.53 -7.41 21.64
C PRO A 231 -3.94 -8.75 22.29
N HIS A 232 -4.73 -9.54 21.56
CA HIS A 232 -5.17 -10.84 22.04
C HIS A 232 -4.09 -11.92 21.89
N ILE A 233 -3.30 -11.87 20.82
CA ILE A 233 -2.19 -12.80 20.53
C ILE A 233 -1.00 -12.48 21.44
N GLU A 234 -0.44 -13.51 22.10
CA GLU A 234 0.65 -13.32 23.07
C GLU A 234 2.00 -13.05 22.41
N ARG A 235 2.28 -13.79 21.34
CA ARG A 235 3.62 -13.88 20.74
C ARG A 235 3.54 -13.90 19.21
N VAL A 236 4.42 -13.16 18.57
CA VAL A 236 4.62 -13.19 17.12
C VAL A 236 6.02 -13.73 16.84
N GLU A 237 6.11 -14.87 16.15
CA GLU A 237 7.39 -15.44 15.71
C GLU A 237 7.58 -15.14 14.23
N ALA A 238 8.42 -14.15 13.91
CA ALA A 238 8.66 -13.69 12.55
C ALA A 238 9.97 -14.28 12.01
N THR A 239 9.89 -15.33 11.21
CA THR A 239 11.05 -16.01 10.61
C THR A 239 11.58 -15.23 9.39
N VAL A 240 12.87 -14.94 9.34
CA VAL A 240 13.52 -14.42 8.12
C VAL A 240 13.69 -15.57 7.14
N ASP A 241 13.11 -15.43 5.95
CA ASP A 241 13.03 -16.51 4.95
C ASP A 241 12.92 -15.91 3.55
N GLU A 242 14.05 -15.59 2.91
CA GLU A 242 14.07 -14.86 1.62
C GLU A 242 14.16 -15.78 0.38
N ASP A 243 14.42 -17.08 0.55
CA ASP A 243 14.25 -18.09 -0.50
C ASP A 243 12.76 -18.39 -0.79
N ASN A 244 12.44 -18.77 -2.04
CA ASN A 244 11.07 -19.07 -2.47
C ASN A 244 10.65 -20.50 -2.14
N ALA A 245 11.51 -21.49 -2.37
CA ALA A 245 11.18 -22.90 -2.13
C ALA A 245 10.97 -23.18 -0.64
N SER A 246 11.85 -22.65 0.21
CA SER A 246 11.77 -22.66 1.66
C SER A 246 10.43 -22.10 2.17
N ARG A 247 10.06 -20.85 1.81
CA ARG A 247 8.82 -20.24 2.31
C ARG A 247 7.55 -20.94 1.81
N MET A 248 7.56 -21.46 0.58
CA MET A 248 6.45 -22.25 0.04
C MET A 248 6.29 -23.56 0.82
N ALA A 249 7.37 -24.32 1.02
CA ALA A 249 7.37 -25.56 1.79
C ALA A 249 6.95 -25.33 3.26
N ALA A 250 7.40 -24.21 3.86
CA ALA A 250 7.04 -23.81 5.20
C ALA A 250 5.54 -23.54 5.38
N PHE A 251 4.86 -22.84 4.46
CA PHE A 251 3.40 -22.71 4.58
C PHE A 251 2.66 -23.98 4.15
N LEU A 252 3.14 -24.72 3.14
CA LEU A 252 2.53 -26.01 2.75
C LEU A 252 2.54 -27.05 3.90
N SER A 253 3.46 -26.91 4.86
CA SER A 253 3.53 -27.70 6.10
C SER A 253 2.90 -27.01 7.33
N GLY A 254 2.34 -25.81 7.20
CA GLY A 254 1.69 -25.09 8.30
C GLY A 254 2.63 -24.39 9.30
N LYS A 255 3.93 -24.27 9.01
CA LYS A 255 4.89 -23.52 9.86
C LYS A 255 4.54 -22.04 9.97
N TYR A 256 3.90 -21.47 8.96
CA TYR A 256 3.41 -20.09 8.95
C TYR A 256 1.87 -20.06 8.98
N ASP A 257 1.31 -19.12 9.74
CA ASP A 257 -0.13 -18.86 9.86
C ASP A 257 -0.65 -17.84 8.84
N LEU A 258 0.25 -17.03 8.27
CA LEU A 258 -0.06 -16.02 7.25
C LEU A 258 0.91 -16.12 6.07
N GLY A 259 0.35 -16.06 4.87
CA GLY A 259 1.01 -15.54 3.68
C GLY A 259 0.48 -14.14 3.39
N TRP A 260 1.34 -13.13 3.59
CA TRP A 260 1.01 -11.71 3.41
C TRP A 260 0.79 -11.34 1.93
N GLU A 261 0.11 -10.23 1.69
CA GLU A 261 -0.12 -9.67 0.35
C GLU A 261 1.14 -9.11 -0.33
N PHE A 262 1.96 -8.30 0.36
CA PHE A 262 3.05 -7.56 -0.30
C PHE A 262 4.12 -7.01 0.67
N PRO A 263 5.43 -7.20 0.40
CA PRO A 263 6.02 -8.01 -0.68
C PRO A 263 5.92 -9.53 -0.45
N GLY A 264 5.04 -9.96 0.46
CA GLY A 264 4.35 -11.23 0.38
C GLY A 264 5.05 -12.46 0.97
N THR A 265 4.37 -13.59 0.84
CA THR A 265 4.91 -14.95 1.08
C THR A 265 4.57 -15.92 -0.06
N ILE A 266 3.52 -15.61 -0.83
CA ILE A 266 3.03 -16.36 -1.98
C ILE A 266 2.74 -15.32 -3.07
N ASN A 267 3.45 -15.33 -4.18
CA ASN A 267 3.17 -14.48 -5.33
C ASN A 267 2.08 -15.10 -6.22
N ARG A 268 1.66 -14.37 -7.26
CA ARG A 268 0.63 -14.83 -8.22
C ARG A 268 0.97 -16.18 -8.87
N THR A 269 2.21 -16.34 -9.34
CA THR A 269 2.73 -17.56 -9.97
C THR A 269 2.77 -18.73 -8.98
N ASP A 270 3.31 -18.50 -7.78
CA ASP A 270 3.32 -19.48 -6.68
C ASP A 270 1.88 -19.97 -6.37
N TRP A 271 0.94 -19.03 -6.23
CA TRP A 271 -0.46 -19.29 -5.89
C TRP A 271 -1.16 -20.19 -6.91
N VAL A 272 -0.98 -19.93 -8.21
CA VAL A 272 -1.58 -20.74 -9.29
C VAL A 272 -1.16 -22.21 -9.20
N GLN A 273 0.08 -22.48 -8.80
CA GLN A 273 0.63 -23.83 -8.64
C GLN A 273 0.14 -24.51 -7.35
N ILE A 274 0.04 -23.78 -6.22
CA ILE A 274 -0.21 -24.39 -4.90
C ILE A 274 -1.67 -24.36 -4.42
N LYS A 275 -2.54 -23.50 -4.99
CA LYS A 275 -3.92 -23.27 -4.50
C LYS A 275 -4.73 -24.54 -4.28
N ASP A 276 -4.67 -25.51 -5.20
CA ASP A 276 -5.49 -26.72 -5.14
C ASP A 276 -4.89 -27.79 -4.21
N THR A 277 -3.56 -27.84 -4.09
CA THR A 277 -2.87 -28.57 -3.01
C THR A 277 -3.25 -28.01 -1.65
N LEU A 278 -3.37 -26.68 -1.53
CA LEU A 278 -3.77 -26.03 -0.28
C LEU A 278 -5.23 -26.32 0.08
N LYS A 279 -6.18 -26.23 -0.86
CA LYS A 279 -7.58 -26.63 -0.63
C LYS A 279 -7.71 -28.06 -0.08
N GLN A 280 -6.79 -28.95 -0.43
CA GLN A 280 -6.73 -30.32 0.11
C GLN A 280 -6.05 -30.40 1.49
N LYS A 281 -4.89 -29.75 1.67
CA LYS A 281 -4.02 -29.91 2.88
C LYS A 281 -4.26 -28.87 3.99
N ARG A 282 -4.42 -27.61 3.62
CA ARG A 282 -4.85 -26.47 4.46
C ARG A 282 -6.30 -26.12 4.03
N PRO A 283 -7.36 -26.92 4.32
CA PRO A 283 -8.72 -26.69 3.78
C PRO A 283 -9.51 -25.55 4.48
N LYS A 284 -9.08 -25.10 5.67
CA LYS A 284 -9.79 -24.06 6.46
C LYS A 284 -9.34 -22.63 6.13
N LEU A 285 -8.42 -22.46 5.18
CA LEU A 285 -7.82 -21.17 4.90
C LEU A 285 -8.83 -20.15 4.41
N GLN A 286 -8.48 -18.90 4.69
CA GLN A 286 -9.09 -17.75 4.07
C GLN A 286 -8.13 -17.19 3.02
N THR A 287 -8.69 -16.70 1.91
CA THR A 287 -7.98 -16.21 0.74
C THR A 287 -8.63 -14.93 0.26
N VAL A 288 -7.85 -13.94 -0.16
CA VAL A 288 -8.35 -12.84 -0.99
C VAL A 288 -7.31 -12.40 -2.02
N GLU A 289 -7.79 -12.09 -3.22
CA GLU A 289 -7.00 -11.54 -4.32
C GLU A 289 -7.48 -10.10 -4.59
N PHE A 290 -6.57 -9.15 -4.75
CA PHE A 290 -6.90 -7.75 -5.03
C PHE A 290 -5.80 -7.04 -5.84
N ALA A 291 -6.17 -6.00 -6.59
CA ALA A 291 -5.25 -5.32 -7.50
C ALA A 291 -4.05 -4.70 -6.78
N SER A 292 -2.85 -4.87 -7.35
CA SER A 292 -1.62 -4.25 -6.85
C SER A 292 -1.64 -2.73 -7.06
N PRO A 293 -1.24 -1.92 -6.06
CA PRO A 293 -0.94 -0.49 -6.20
C PRO A 293 0.47 -0.25 -6.80
N VAL A 294 1.32 -1.28 -6.90
CA VAL A 294 2.59 -1.20 -7.64
C VAL A 294 2.26 -1.37 -9.13
N MET A 295 2.45 -0.29 -9.88
CA MET A 295 2.16 -0.16 -11.31
C MET A 295 3.44 0.18 -12.05
N SER A 296 3.77 -0.59 -13.09
CA SER A 296 4.87 -0.23 -14.01
C SER A 296 4.39 0.71 -15.10
N HIS A 297 5.31 1.50 -15.65
CA HIS A 297 5.00 2.44 -16.72
C HIS A 297 6.24 2.74 -17.59
N ILE A 298 5.99 3.25 -18.79
CA ILE A 298 7.01 3.93 -19.60
C ILE A 298 6.92 5.43 -19.30
N SER A 299 8.03 6.03 -18.87
CA SER A 299 8.23 7.48 -18.80
C SER A 299 9.09 7.90 -20.00
N MET A 300 8.90 9.12 -20.50
CA MET A 300 9.53 9.57 -21.74
C MET A 300 9.81 11.07 -21.71
N ARG A 301 10.79 11.55 -22.48
CA ARG A 301 11.13 12.99 -22.53
C ARG A 301 10.07 13.80 -23.27
N THR A 302 8.95 14.13 -22.61
CA THR A 302 7.83 14.88 -23.21
C THR A 302 8.18 16.33 -23.53
N ASP A 303 9.33 16.80 -23.05
CA ASP A 303 10.01 18.05 -23.40
C ASP A 303 10.77 17.98 -24.75
N GLN A 304 10.98 16.79 -25.32
CA GLN A 304 11.85 16.57 -26.49
C GLN A 304 11.15 15.79 -27.61
N LYS A 305 11.65 15.94 -28.85
CA LYS A 305 11.21 15.08 -29.96
C LYS A 305 11.78 13.66 -29.78
N PRO A 306 11.02 12.60 -30.12
CA PRO A 306 9.69 12.60 -30.73
C PRO A 306 8.53 12.75 -29.72
N PHE A 307 8.77 12.51 -28.44
CA PHE A 307 7.73 12.30 -27.42
C PHE A 307 6.90 13.54 -27.03
N SER A 308 7.38 14.74 -27.36
CA SER A 308 6.63 15.98 -27.22
C SER A 308 5.38 16.03 -28.11
N ASP A 309 5.38 15.33 -29.25
CA ASP A 309 4.18 15.14 -30.07
C ASP A 309 3.23 14.13 -29.39
N ILE A 310 2.02 14.61 -29.06
CA ILE A 310 0.99 13.79 -28.42
C ILE A 310 0.61 12.55 -29.25
N ARG A 311 0.72 12.61 -30.59
CA ARG A 311 0.41 11.50 -31.49
C ARG A 311 1.40 10.34 -31.35
N VAL A 312 2.66 10.64 -31.03
CA VAL A 312 3.68 9.63 -30.71
C VAL A 312 3.35 8.97 -29.38
N ARG A 313 2.93 9.74 -28.37
CA ARG A 313 2.49 9.19 -27.06
C ARG A 313 1.24 8.33 -27.17
N HIS A 314 0.27 8.76 -27.98
CA HIS A 314 -0.91 7.96 -28.34
C HIS A 314 -0.53 6.65 -29.03
N ALA A 315 0.33 6.71 -30.05
CA ALA A 315 0.82 5.52 -30.74
C ALA A 315 1.56 4.54 -29.83
N MET A 316 2.47 5.03 -28.98
CA MET A 316 3.16 4.20 -27.99
C MET A 316 2.19 3.51 -27.03
N SER A 317 1.14 4.20 -26.58
CA SER A 317 0.16 3.61 -25.66
C SER A 317 -0.75 2.59 -26.35
N MET A 318 -1.12 2.82 -27.62
CA MET A 318 -1.91 1.89 -28.42
C MET A 318 -1.09 0.71 -28.97
N ALA A 319 0.25 0.81 -29.00
CA ALA A 319 1.12 -0.30 -29.38
C ALA A 319 1.11 -1.44 -28.35
N ILE A 320 1.01 -1.14 -27.05
CA ILE A 320 1.17 -2.14 -25.97
C ILE A 320 -0.06 -3.02 -25.84
N ASP A 321 0.10 -4.34 -25.98
CA ASP A 321 -0.95 -5.31 -25.67
C ASP A 321 -0.98 -5.61 -24.16
N ARG A 322 -1.74 -4.78 -23.46
CA ARG A 322 -1.97 -4.92 -22.02
C ARG A 322 -2.72 -6.19 -21.64
N GLN A 323 -3.51 -6.78 -22.54
CA GLN A 323 -4.20 -8.04 -22.26
C GLN A 323 -3.22 -9.21 -22.37
N ASN A 324 -2.43 -9.28 -23.44
CA ASN A 324 -1.34 -10.25 -23.56
C ASN A 324 -0.33 -10.14 -22.38
N ILE A 325 -0.06 -8.94 -21.85
CA ILE A 325 0.75 -8.80 -20.62
C ILE A 325 0.04 -9.43 -19.40
N ILE A 326 -1.26 -9.23 -19.21
CA ILE A 326 -2.01 -9.89 -18.13
C ILE A 326 -2.00 -11.41 -18.29
N ASP A 327 -2.20 -11.90 -19.51
CA ASP A 327 -2.34 -13.33 -19.79
C ASP A 327 -0.99 -14.06 -19.67
N ALA A 328 0.08 -13.51 -20.26
CA ALA A 328 1.40 -14.14 -20.30
C ALA A 328 2.27 -13.91 -19.05
N ALA A 329 2.09 -12.79 -18.34
CA ALA A 329 2.94 -12.45 -17.19
C ALA A 329 2.20 -12.49 -15.83
N TYR A 330 0.87 -12.27 -15.79
CA TYR A 330 0.08 -12.27 -14.54
C TYR A 330 -0.87 -13.47 -14.41
N GLU A 331 -0.63 -14.55 -15.16
CA GLU A 331 -1.40 -15.80 -15.10
C GLU A 331 -2.91 -15.56 -15.28
N GLY A 332 -3.25 -14.76 -16.31
CA GLY A 332 -4.61 -14.38 -16.69
C GLY A 332 -5.35 -13.47 -15.71
N VAL A 333 -4.72 -12.98 -14.63
CA VAL A 333 -5.38 -12.14 -13.62
C VAL A 333 -4.50 -10.98 -13.18
N GLY A 334 -4.80 -9.82 -13.78
CA GLY A 334 -4.29 -8.52 -13.38
C GLY A 334 -5.37 -7.44 -13.51
N ALA A 335 -5.02 -6.21 -13.19
CA ALA A 335 -5.88 -5.04 -13.31
C ALA A 335 -5.32 -4.06 -14.35
N MET A 336 -6.22 -3.53 -15.18
CA MET A 336 -5.93 -2.40 -16.08
C MET A 336 -5.88 -1.11 -15.26
N ASN A 337 -4.76 -0.40 -15.30
CA ASN A 337 -4.57 0.81 -14.49
C ASN A 337 -4.83 2.10 -15.29
N PRO A 338 -5.67 3.03 -14.76
CA PRO A 338 -5.60 4.44 -15.13
C PRO A 338 -4.40 5.11 -14.41
N PRO A 339 -4.21 6.44 -14.51
CA PRO A 339 -3.04 7.11 -13.90
C PRO A 339 -2.90 6.98 -12.37
N VAL A 340 -3.98 6.66 -11.63
CA VAL A 340 -3.89 6.16 -10.25
C VAL A 340 -4.14 4.64 -10.27
N PRO A 341 -3.24 3.78 -9.74
CA PRO A 341 -3.38 2.33 -9.81
C PRO A 341 -4.71 1.80 -9.28
N ALA A 342 -5.25 0.76 -9.92
CA ALA A 342 -6.53 0.12 -9.58
C ALA A 342 -6.59 -0.45 -8.16
N GLY A 343 -5.43 -0.69 -7.52
CA GLY A 343 -5.35 -1.04 -6.10
C GLY A 343 -5.89 0.05 -5.17
N LEU A 344 -5.77 1.33 -5.52
CA LEU A 344 -6.32 2.46 -4.73
C LEU A 344 -7.80 2.66 -5.07
N ARG A 345 -8.62 1.69 -4.67
CA ARG A 345 -10.02 1.49 -5.10
C ARG A 345 -10.94 2.71 -4.93
N GLU A 346 -10.66 3.59 -3.98
CA GLU A 346 -11.46 4.80 -3.73
C GLU A 346 -11.08 5.98 -4.64
N TRP A 347 -9.89 5.95 -5.25
CA TRP A 347 -9.27 7.09 -5.95
C TRP A 347 -8.94 6.79 -7.41
N SER A 348 -8.76 5.51 -7.77
CA SER A 348 -8.61 5.06 -9.15
C SER A 348 -9.95 5.18 -9.89
N ILE A 349 -9.94 5.84 -11.06
CA ILE A 349 -11.16 6.01 -11.85
C ILE A 349 -11.57 4.68 -12.53
N PRO A 350 -12.85 4.27 -12.47
CA PRO A 350 -13.34 3.15 -13.26
C PRO A 350 -13.01 3.32 -14.76
N PHE A 351 -12.55 2.26 -15.41
CA PHE A 351 -11.93 2.34 -16.74
C PHE A 351 -12.93 2.76 -17.84
N ASP A 352 -14.20 2.43 -17.65
CA ASP A 352 -15.36 2.89 -18.45
C ASP A 352 -15.59 4.42 -18.33
N LYS A 353 -15.12 5.06 -17.25
CA LYS A 353 -15.30 6.49 -16.94
C LYS A 353 -14.10 7.37 -17.30
N LEU A 354 -13.06 6.80 -17.91
CA LEU A 354 -11.93 7.53 -18.49
C LEU A 354 -12.31 8.42 -19.70
N GLY A 355 -13.51 8.23 -20.26
CA GLY A 355 -14.00 8.99 -21.41
C GLY A 355 -13.12 8.80 -22.65
N GLU A 356 -12.89 9.87 -23.42
CA GLU A 356 -12.13 9.81 -24.67
C GLU A 356 -10.70 9.26 -24.52
N GLY A 357 -10.09 9.38 -23.32
CA GLY A 357 -8.76 8.86 -23.03
C GLY A 357 -8.68 7.33 -23.10
N ALA A 358 -9.80 6.63 -22.84
CA ALA A 358 -9.86 5.16 -22.82
C ALA A 358 -9.45 4.52 -24.15
N LYS A 359 -9.64 5.20 -25.29
CA LYS A 359 -9.29 4.67 -26.62
C LYS A 359 -7.78 4.43 -26.77
N TYR A 360 -6.94 5.24 -26.12
CA TYR A 360 -5.48 5.13 -26.21
C TYR A 360 -4.89 3.95 -25.43
N TYR A 361 -5.69 3.30 -24.59
CA TYR A 361 -5.30 2.09 -23.87
C TYR A 361 -5.63 0.79 -24.62
N LYS A 362 -6.42 0.87 -25.71
CA LYS A 362 -6.73 -0.27 -26.57
C LYS A 362 -5.52 -0.60 -27.42
N HIS A 363 -5.21 -1.89 -27.54
CA HIS A 363 -4.18 -2.36 -28.45
C HIS A 363 -4.65 -2.17 -29.90
N ASP A 364 -3.99 -1.28 -30.63
CA ASP A 364 -4.21 -1.03 -32.06
C ASP A 364 -2.88 -0.62 -32.74
N PRO A 365 -2.06 -1.61 -33.15
CA PRO A 365 -0.82 -1.36 -33.89
C PRO A 365 -1.01 -0.71 -35.27
N ALA A 366 -2.23 -0.71 -35.83
CA ALA A 366 -2.51 -0.11 -37.13
C ALA A 366 -2.73 1.41 -36.99
N GLU A 367 -3.58 1.83 -36.05
CA GLU A 367 -3.74 3.23 -35.68
C GLU A 367 -2.44 3.81 -35.11
N ALA A 368 -1.69 3.06 -34.30
CA ALA A 368 -0.38 3.48 -33.81
C ALA A 368 0.60 3.80 -34.96
N LYS A 369 0.69 2.95 -35.99
CA LYS A 369 1.50 3.22 -37.20
C LYS A 369 1.00 4.44 -37.96
N ARG A 370 -0.32 4.61 -38.09
CA ARG A 370 -0.92 5.79 -38.76
C ARG A 370 -0.60 7.10 -38.01
N LEU A 371 -0.63 7.07 -36.68
CA LEU A 371 -0.29 8.20 -35.82
C LEU A 371 1.21 8.54 -35.87
N LEU A 372 2.10 7.53 -35.88
CA LEU A 372 3.55 7.72 -36.09
C LEU A 372 3.84 8.32 -37.46
N ALA A 373 3.23 7.80 -38.53
CA ALA A 373 3.35 8.36 -39.88
C ALA A 373 2.87 9.82 -39.93
N ALA A 374 1.72 10.14 -39.33
CA ALA A 374 1.20 11.52 -39.24
C ALA A 374 2.09 12.45 -38.41
N ALA A 375 2.87 11.92 -37.46
CA ALA A 375 3.88 12.64 -36.68
C ALA A 375 5.23 12.80 -37.39
N GLY A 376 5.39 12.27 -38.61
CA GLY A 376 6.64 12.33 -39.39
C GLY A 376 7.55 11.12 -39.26
N TYR A 377 7.08 10.04 -38.62
CA TYR A 377 7.83 8.81 -38.35
C TYR A 377 7.19 7.57 -39.02
N PRO A 378 7.01 7.54 -40.37
CA PRO A 378 6.30 6.44 -41.04
C PRO A 378 7.02 5.08 -40.93
N ASN A 379 8.34 5.11 -40.71
CA ASN A 379 9.17 3.92 -40.47
C ASN A 379 9.56 3.77 -38.97
N GLY A 380 8.91 4.53 -38.08
CA GLY A 380 9.28 4.62 -36.66
C GLY A 380 10.62 5.33 -36.40
N PHE A 381 11.30 4.96 -35.32
CA PHE A 381 12.57 5.54 -34.88
C PHE A 381 13.29 4.63 -33.85
N PRO A 382 14.63 4.70 -33.73
CA PRO A 382 15.35 4.10 -32.60
C PRO A 382 15.20 4.93 -31.33
N ALA A 383 15.23 4.30 -30.16
CA ALA A 383 15.19 4.98 -28.86
C ALA A 383 15.97 4.19 -27.79
N SER A 384 16.55 4.88 -26.80
CA SER A 384 17.07 4.25 -25.58
C SER A 384 15.96 4.11 -24.53
N MET A 385 15.93 2.98 -23.81
CA MET A 385 15.04 2.75 -22.67
C MET A 385 15.85 2.28 -21.47
N CYS A 386 16.04 3.19 -20.51
CA CYS A 386 16.71 2.84 -19.26
C CYS A 386 15.84 1.94 -18.39
N PHE A 387 16.44 0.89 -17.84
CA PHE A 387 15.75 -0.18 -17.14
C PHE A 387 16.53 -0.65 -15.92
N THR A 388 15.85 -1.16 -14.90
CA THR A 388 16.42 -2.11 -13.95
C THR A 388 15.37 -3.13 -13.56
N ASN A 389 15.79 -4.36 -13.28
CA ASN A 389 14.85 -5.47 -13.03
C ASN A 389 14.30 -5.50 -11.59
N TYR A 390 14.83 -4.69 -10.65
CA TYR A 390 14.49 -4.74 -9.22
C TYR A 390 14.65 -6.14 -8.59
N GLY A 391 15.49 -7.02 -9.17
CA GLY A 391 15.58 -8.43 -8.79
C GLY A 391 14.38 -9.31 -9.19
N SER A 392 13.47 -8.79 -10.01
CA SER A 392 12.23 -9.46 -10.45
C SER A 392 12.37 -9.98 -11.89
N THR A 393 12.18 -11.28 -12.09
CA THR A 393 12.05 -11.87 -13.44
C THR A 393 10.82 -11.35 -14.14
N LEU A 394 9.68 -11.32 -13.44
CA LEU A 394 8.40 -10.82 -13.91
C LEU A 394 8.48 -9.41 -14.55
N LEU A 395 9.32 -8.53 -14.01
CA LEU A 395 9.52 -7.19 -14.60
C LEU A 395 10.34 -7.23 -15.90
N VAL A 396 11.26 -8.19 -16.05
CA VAL A 396 11.98 -8.46 -17.31
C VAL A 396 11.02 -9.02 -18.35
N ASP A 397 10.15 -9.95 -17.97
CA ASP A 397 9.19 -10.59 -18.88
C ASP A 397 8.21 -9.56 -19.46
N VAL A 398 7.65 -8.68 -18.61
CA VAL A 398 6.81 -7.55 -19.05
C VAL A 398 7.59 -6.57 -19.95
N MET A 399 8.86 -6.28 -19.63
CA MET A 399 9.71 -5.41 -20.45
C MET A 399 9.98 -6.00 -21.85
N GLN A 400 10.15 -7.33 -21.97
CA GLN A 400 10.30 -8.01 -23.25
C GLN A 400 9.04 -7.93 -24.10
N LEU A 401 7.85 -8.05 -23.50
CA LEU A 401 6.57 -7.83 -24.18
C LEU A 401 6.44 -6.38 -24.66
N VAL A 402 6.72 -5.40 -23.79
CA VAL A 402 6.69 -3.97 -24.13
C VAL A 402 7.63 -3.62 -25.29
N THR A 403 8.86 -4.14 -25.31
CA THR A 403 9.81 -3.87 -26.41
C THR A 403 9.44 -4.57 -27.71
N LYS A 404 8.89 -5.79 -27.66
CA LYS A 404 8.30 -6.47 -28.82
C LYS A 404 7.18 -5.64 -29.44
N ASP A 405 6.27 -5.11 -28.61
CA ASP A 405 5.10 -4.36 -29.04
C ASP A 405 5.47 -2.99 -29.63
N LEU A 406 6.38 -2.25 -28.98
CA LEU A 406 6.96 -1.01 -29.54
C LEU A 406 7.66 -1.26 -30.88
N LYS A 407 8.43 -2.34 -30.99
CA LYS A 407 9.09 -2.73 -32.24
C LYS A 407 8.09 -3.11 -33.34
N ALA A 408 6.95 -3.70 -33.00
CA ALA A 408 5.90 -4.04 -33.96
C ALA A 408 5.28 -2.80 -34.64
N VAL A 409 5.38 -1.60 -34.02
CA VAL A 409 4.99 -0.31 -34.62
C VAL A 409 6.18 0.52 -35.16
N GLY A 410 7.41 -0.01 -35.10
CA GLY A 410 8.61 0.62 -35.64
C GLY A 410 9.49 1.36 -34.62
N ILE A 411 9.15 1.33 -33.33
CA ILE A 411 9.96 1.95 -32.27
C ILE A 411 10.99 0.93 -31.78
N ASP A 412 12.24 1.05 -32.26
CA ASP A 412 13.33 0.13 -31.93
C ASP A 412 14.00 0.53 -30.60
N ALA A 413 13.32 0.19 -29.50
CA ALA A 413 13.74 0.48 -28.14
C ALA A 413 14.93 -0.41 -27.69
N LYS A 414 16.10 0.18 -27.51
CA LYS A 414 17.30 -0.48 -26.97
C LYS A 414 17.30 -0.40 -25.45
N ILE A 415 17.43 -1.54 -24.79
CA ILE A 415 17.47 -1.63 -23.33
C ILE A 415 18.84 -1.25 -22.80
N ASP A 416 18.86 -0.22 -21.97
CA ASP A 416 19.98 0.17 -21.13
C ASP A 416 19.69 -0.33 -19.71
N GLN A 417 20.00 -1.60 -19.44
CA GLN A 417 19.78 -2.22 -18.13
C GLN A 417 20.91 -1.86 -17.17
N LYS A 418 20.53 -1.23 -16.04
CA LYS A 418 21.43 -0.80 -14.98
C LYS A 418 21.21 -1.60 -13.70
N GLU A 419 22.25 -1.64 -12.86
CA GLU A 419 22.12 -1.97 -11.44
C GLU A 419 21.18 -0.96 -10.75
N TYR A 420 20.50 -1.36 -9.67
CA TYR A 420 19.47 -0.56 -8.99
C TYR A 420 19.97 0.81 -8.50
N GLY A 421 21.11 0.88 -7.82
CA GLY A 421 21.71 2.15 -7.38
C GLY A 421 22.09 3.07 -8.54
N ALA A 422 22.60 2.50 -9.63
CA ALA A 422 22.85 3.23 -10.87
C ALA A 422 21.55 3.74 -11.51
N TYR A 423 20.50 2.91 -11.59
CA TYR A 423 19.18 3.30 -12.12
C TYR A 423 18.52 4.43 -11.32
N ILE A 424 18.54 4.36 -9.99
CA ILE A 424 17.96 5.39 -9.12
C ILE A 424 18.70 6.73 -9.30
N SER A 425 20.02 6.72 -9.43
CA SER A 425 20.82 7.94 -9.56
C SER A 425 20.82 8.56 -10.97
N THR A 426 20.62 7.74 -12.03
CA THR A 426 20.75 8.14 -13.44
C THR A 426 19.47 8.08 -14.29
N CYS A 427 18.37 7.48 -13.82
CA CYS A 427 17.14 7.34 -14.62
C CYS A 427 15.85 7.65 -13.84
N PHE A 428 15.69 7.14 -12.62
CA PHE A 428 14.44 7.27 -11.84
C PHE A 428 14.02 8.71 -11.51
N TYR A 429 14.94 9.67 -11.61
CA TYR A 429 14.69 11.11 -11.45
C TYR A 429 14.82 11.87 -12.78
N GLY A 430 14.30 11.30 -13.88
CA GLY A 430 14.16 11.96 -15.17
C GLY A 430 15.45 12.15 -15.99
N LYS A 431 16.58 11.60 -15.56
CA LYS A 431 17.91 11.85 -16.17
C LYS A 431 18.26 10.97 -17.39
N PHE A 432 17.26 10.32 -17.99
CA PHE A 432 17.41 9.53 -19.21
C PHE A 432 17.25 10.38 -20.49
N GLU A 433 17.71 9.84 -21.63
CA GLU A 433 17.70 10.51 -22.94
C GLU A 433 16.35 10.44 -23.66
N ALA A 434 15.73 9.26 -23.72
CA ALA A 434 14.52 9.02 -24.49
C ALA A 434 13.39 8.44 -23.61
N MET A 435 13.58 7.23 -23.06
CA MET A 435 12.60 6.55 -22.21
C MET A 435 13.23 5.92 -20.97
N THR A 436 12.39 5.62 -19.98
CA THR A 436 12.69 4.66 -18.91
C THR A 436 11.47 3.77 -18.63
N PHE A 437 11.72 2.54 -18.17
CA PHE A 437 10.68 1.60 -17.78
C PHE A 437 10.94 1.05 -16.37
N GLY A 438 9.91 1.07 -15.53
CA GLY A 438 9.98 0.48 -14.19
C GLY A 438 8.70 0.64 -13.36
N PRO A 439 8.65 0.02 -12.18
CA PRO A 439 7.57 0.14 -11.22
C PRO A 439 7.59 1.48 -10.46
N GLN A 440 6.41 2.04 -10.21
CA GLN A 440 6.20 3.01 -9.13
C GLN A 440 5.95 2.29 -7.80
N THR A 441 6.44 2.86 -6.70
CA THR A 441 6.15 2.40 -5.33
C THR A 441 4.65 2.44 -5.04
N GLY A 442 4.12 1.42 -4.36
CA GLY A 442 2.72 1.40 -3.93
C GLY A 442 2.47 2.39 -2.79
N PHE A 443 1.92 3.56 -3.09
CA PHE A 443 1.45 4.52 -2.08
C PHE A 443 0.03 4.18 -1.58
N LEU A 444 -0.34 4.76 -0.43
CA LEU A 444 -1.63 4.53 0.24
C LEU A 444 -2.68 5.60 -0.10
N GLU A 445 -2.30 6.58 -0.91
CA GLU A 445 -3.09 7.74 -1.28
C GLU A 445 -2.67 8.23 -2.69
N PRO A 446 -3.49 8.99 -3.42
CA PRO A 446 -3.28 9.30 -4.84
C PRO A 446 -2.34 10.49 -5.11
N ASP A 447 -2.08 11.38 -4.17
CA ASP A 447 -1.23 12.58 -4.34
C ASP A 447 0.21 12.21 -4.70
N ASN A 448 0.78 11.14 -4.13
CA ASN A 448 2.09 10.66 -4.56
C ASN A 448 2.14 10.09 -5.99
N PHE A 449 1.03 9.52 -6.48
CA PHE A 449 0.90 9.09 -7.89
C PHE A 449 0.61 10.26 -8.83
N LEU A 450 -0.06 11.31 -8.33
CA LEU A 450 -0.50 12.46 -9.11
C LEU A 450 0.46 13.65 -8.96
N PHE A 451 0.45 14.35 -7.84
CA PHE A 451 1.32 15.51 -7.62
C PHE A 451 2.80 15.11 -7.74
N GLY A 452 3.19 13.99 -7.14
CA GLY A 452 4.57 13.50 -7.19
C GLY A 452 5.12 13.26 -8.61
N GLN A 453 4.31 12.73 -9.53
CA GLN A 453 4.76 12.37 -10.89
C GLN A 453 4.41 13.40 -11.97
N TYR A 454 3.43 14.27 -11.73
CA TYR A 454 2.85 15.13 -12.77
C TYR A 454 2.96 16.64 -12.46
N TYR A 455 3.43 17.04 -11.28
CA TYR A 455 3.69 18.45 -10.98
C TYR A 455 5.09 18.86 -11.49
N PRO A 456 5.24 20.04 -12.15
CA PRO A 456 6.50 20.41 -12.82
C PRO A 456 7.75 20.40 -11.92
N GLU A 457 7.61 20.80 -10.66
CA GLU A 457 8.73 21.01 -9.72
C GLU A 457 9.11 19.76 -8.89
N GLU A 458 8.34 18.66 -8.97
CA GLU A 458 8.61 17.47 -8.15
C GLU A 458 9.66 16.55 -8.78
N LEU A 459 10.63 16.10 -7.99
CA LEU A 459 11.77 15.30 -8.45
C LEU A 459 11.38 13.94 -9.09
N LYS A 460 10.17 13.43 -8.81
CA LYS A 460 9.64 12.18 -9.41
C LYS A 460 8.91 12.42 -10.75
N ASN A 461 8.86 13.66 -11.28
CA ASN A 461 8.36 14.01 -12.62
C ASN A 461 9.33 13.54 -13.72
N GLN A 462 9.45 12.22 -13.86
CA GLN A 462 10.36 11.57 -14.81
C GLN A 462 10.12 11.99 -16.27
N SER A 463 8.88 12.32 -16.64
CA SER A 463 8.51 12.67 -18.01
C SER A 463 8.71 14.15 -18.37
N HIS A 464 9.24 14.98 -17.46
CA HIS A 464 9.46 16.43 -17.63
C HIS A 464 8.18 17.19 -18.02
N ILE A 465 7.06 16.84 -17.39
CA ILE A 465 5.74 17.37 -17.69
C ILE A 465 5.66 18.82 -17.21
N ASN A 466 5.26 19.72 -18.12
CA ASN A 466 4.99 21.12 -17.84
C ASN A 466 3.63 21.56 -18.42
N ASP A 467 2.56 20.89 -17.97
CA ASP A 467 1.17 21.22 -18.32
C ASP A 467 0.53 22.07 -17.20
N PRO A 468 0.20 23.35 -17.45
CA PRO A 468 -0.37 24.23 -16.44
C PRO A 468 -1.81 23.83 -16.03
N VAL A 469 -2.55 23.12 -16.89
CA VAL A 469 -3.89 22.61 -16.56
C VAL A 469 -3.77 21.46 -15.56
N VAL A 470 -2.77 20.60 -15.74
CA VAL A 470 -2.43 19.55 -14.76
C VAL A 470 -1.96 20.18 -13.45
N ALA A 471 -1.05 21.16 -13.49
CA ALA A 471 -0.56 21.83 -12.29
C ALA A 471 -1.69 22.47 -11.45
N ASP A 472 -2.64 23.18 -12.09
CA ASP A 472 -3.81 23.75 -11.41
C ASP A 472 -4.66 22.66 -10.71
N MET A 473 -5.05 21.61 -11.43
CA MET A 473 -5.88 20.55 -10.86
C MET A 473 -5.17 19.82 -9.69
N LEU A 474 -3.86 19.59 -9.82
CA LEU A 474 -3.01 18.97 -8.79
C LEU A 474 -2.96 19.81 -7.50
N VAL A 475 -2.82 21.13 -7.62
CA VAL A 475 -2.88 22.05 -6.46
C VAL A 475 -4.29 22.08 -5.89
N ARG A 476 -5.33 22.16 -6.72
CA ARG A 476 -6.73 22.23 -6.26
C ARG A 476 -7.17 20.99 -5.49
N GLN A 477 -6.75 19.78 -5.87
CA GLN A 477 -7.11 18.57 -5.10
C GLN A 477 -6.44 18.52 -3.72
N ARG A 478 -5.22 19.07 -3.56
CA ARG A 478 -4.57 19.26 -2.24
C ARG A 478 -5.33 20.22 -1.31
N ARG A 479 -6.18 21.08 -1.85
CA ARG A 479 -6.94 22.10 -1.10
C ARG A 479 -8.43 21.75 -0.96
N THR A 480 -8.91 20.68 -1.60
CA THR A 480 -10.34 20.30 -1.58
C THR A 480 -10.65 19.37 -0.40
N SER A 481 -11.22 19.92 0.68
CA SER A 481 -11.51 19.16 1.91
C SER A 481 -12.71 18.21 1.83
N ASP A 482 -13.67 18.52 0.95
CA ASP A 482 -14.81 17.64 0.64
C ASP A 482 -14.35 16.40 -0.13
N VAL A 483 -14.41 15.23 0.52
CA VAL A 483 -13.93 13.95 0.00
C VAL A 483 -14.61 13.55 -1.32
N ALA A 484 -15.88 13.89 -1.52
CA ALA A 484 -16.60 13.58 -2.75
C ALA A 484 -16.13 14.48 -3.90
N LYS A 485 -16.02 15.79 -3.66
CA LYS A 485 -15.50 16.76 -4.66
C LYS A 485 -14.03 16.50 -4.98
N ARG A 486 -13.21 16.16 -3.98
CA ARG A 486 -11.79 15.79 -4.14
C ARG A 486 -11.65 14.57 -5.06
N ARG A 487 -12.50 13.55 -4.88
CA ARG A 487 -12.50 12.34 -5.70
C ARG A 487 -12.90 12.60 -7.16
N GLU A 488 -13.96 13.38 -7.42
CA GLU A 488 -14.31 13.71 -8.81
C GLU A 488 -13.24 14.58 -9.49
N LEU A 489 -12.60 15.53 -8.78
CA LEU A 489 -11.45 16.27 -9.31
C LEU A 489 -10.25 15.35 -9.61
N ILE A 490 -10.03 14.31 -8.81
CA ILE A 490 -9.02 13.27 -9.05
C ILE A 490 -9.39 12.35 -10.22
N TYR A 491 -10.68 12.14 -10.48
CA TYR A 491 -11.15 11.49 -11.70
C TYR A 491 -10.95 12.40 -12.93
N ASP A 492 -11.17 13.71 -12.83
CA ASP A 492 -10.90 14.66 -13.92
C ASP A 492 -9.42 14.77 -14.26
N ILE A 493 -8.53 14.79 -13.25
CA ILE A 493 -7.08 14.65 -13.44
C ILE A 493 -6.77 13.38 -14.24
N GLN A 494 -7.30 12.23 -13.83
CA GLN A 494 -7.07 10.95 -14.53
C GLN A 494 -7.62 10.94 -15.96
N ARG A 495 -8.80 11.54 -16.21
CA ARG A 495 -9.37 11.71 -17.56
C ARG A 495 -8.46 12.55 -18.45
N HIS A 496 -7.94 13.68 -17.96
CA HIS A 496 -7.02 14.54 -18.72
C HIS A 496 -5.69 13.83 -18.99
N LEU A 497 -5.07 13.24 -17.97
CA LEU A 497 -3.82 12.50 -18.10
C LEU A 497 -3.95 11.29 -19.07
N ALA A 498 -5.11 10.62 -19.08
CA ALA A 498 -5.42 9.56 -20.05
C ALA A 498 -5.59 10.06 -21.49
N LYS A 499 -5.97 11.33 -21.71
CA LYS A 499 -5.89 11.97 -23.04
C LYS A 499 -4.46 12.36 -23.40
N GLN A 500 -3.64 12.77 -22.43
CA GLN A 500 -2.28 13.27 -22.69
C GLN A 500 -1.21 12.19 -22.87
N GLN A 501 -1.36 11.02 -22.23
CA GLN A 501 -0.44 9.88 -22.29
C GLN A 501 1.02 10.23 -21.96
N TYR A 502 1.27 11.16 -21.03
CA TYR A 502 2.63 11.53 -20.57
C TYR A 502 3.41 10.35 -19.93
N TYR A 503 2.68 9.32 -19.51
CA TYR A 503 3.20 8.05 -19.06
C TYR A 503 2.33 6.94 -19.69
N VAL A 504 2.97 5.90 -20.25
CA VAL A 504 2.25 4.72 -20.75
C VAL A 504 2.09 3.74 -19.60
N GLN A 505 0.91 3.74 -18.97
CA GLN A 505 0.63 2.88 -17.82
C GLN A 505 0.48 1.41 -18.24
N MET A 506 1.12 0.50 -17.50
CA MET A 506 0.94 -0.95 -17.64
C MET A 506 -0.24 -1.45 -16.80
N PRO A 507 -0.78 -2.64 -17.11
CA PRO A 507 -1.52 -3.41 -16.11
C PRO A 507 -0.63 -3.75 -14.90
N SER A 508 -1.24 -4.15 -13.80
CA SER A 508 -0.55 -4.72 -12.64
C SER A 508 -1.16 -6.06 -12.25
N GLY A 509 -0.36 -6.96 -11.68
CA GLY A 509 -0.87 -8.23 -11.15
C GLY A 509 -1.77 -8.02 -9.93
N VAL A 510 -2.49 -9.06 -9.51
CA VAL A 510 -3.13 -9.10 -8.19
C VAL A 510 -2.15 -9.52 -7.11
N TYR A 511 -2.25 -8.93 -5.92
CA TYR A 511 -1.71 -9.51 -4.70
C TYR A 511 -2.59 -10.67 -4.25
N VAL A 512 -1.96 -11.67 -3.63
CA VAL A 512 -2.63 -12.83 -3.04
C VAL A 512 -2.32 -12.86 -1.56
N ALA A 513 -3.34 -12.77 -0.72
CA ALA A 513 -3.22 -12.94 0.72
C ALA A 513 -3.94 -14.21 1.17
N VAL A 514 -3.28 -14.99 2.02
CA VAL A 514 -3.78 -16.30 2.47
C VAL A 514 -3.48 -16.47 3.96
N TRP A 515 -4.45 -16.85 4.79
CA TRP A 515 -4.22 -17.02 6.23
C TRP A 515 -5.01 -18.19 6.80
N GLU A 516 -4.48 -18.76 7.88
CA GLU A 516 -5.12 -19.86 8.61
C GLU A 516 -6.48 -19.43 9.15
N GLY A 517 -7.52 -20.23 8.91
CA GLY A 517 -8.89 -19.92 9.34
C GLY A 517 -9.09 -19.87 10.86
N ALA A 518 -8.07 -20.28 11.63
CA ALA A 518 -8.00 -20.07 13.08
C ALA A 518 -7.67 -18.62 13.45
N VAL A 519 -7.08 -17.81 12.56
CA VAL A 519 -6.81 -16.38 12.78
C VAL A 519 -8.10 -15.60 12.52
N LYS A 520 -8.78 -15.19 13.59
CA LYS A 520 -10.03 -14.42 13.56
C LYS A 520 -9.76 -12.93 13.66
N ASN A 521 -10.72 -12.12 13.21
CA ASN A 521 -10.68 -10.66 13.20
C ASN A 521 -9.46 -10.03 12.47
N TYR A 522 -8.82 -10.79 11.59
CA TYR A 522 -7.80 -10.33 10.67
C TYR A 522 -8.38 -10.09 9.27
N ALA A 523 -7.83 -9.11 8.56
CA ALA A 523 -7.92 -9.01 7.10
C ALA A 523 -6.65 -8.35 6.54
N PRO A 524 -6.18 -8.77 5.36
CA PRO A 524 -5.08 -8.12 4.64
C PRO A 524 -5.55 -6.79 4.05
N ASN A 525 -4.61 -5.88 3.83
CA ASN A 525 -4.81 -4.65 3.05
C ASN A 525 -3.44 -4.22 2.50
N MET A 526 -3.40 -3.19 1.66
CA MET A 526 -2.14 -2.64 1.12
C MET A 526 -1.31 -1.93 2.21
N GLY A 527 -0.04 -1.66 1.91
CA GLY A 527 0.91 -1.01 2.82
C GLY A 527 1.62 -1.98 3.79
N TYR A 528 2.22 -1.42 4.85
CA TYR A 528 3.28 -2.09 5.62
C TYR A 528 2.99 -2.23 7.13
N ASP A 529 1.76 -1.94 7.56
CA ASP A 529 1.37 -1.88 8.98
C ASP A 529 0.96 -3.25 9.54
N TYR A 530 1.81 -4.26 9.36
CA TYR A 530 1.51 -5.67 9.67
C TYR A 530 1.09 -5.88 11.14
N GLY A 531 1.78 -5.24 12.08
CA GLY A 531 1.42 -5.26 13.50
C GLY A 531 0.07 -4.60 13.78
N GLY A 532 -0.20 -3.44 13.16
CA GLY A 532 -1.51 -2.78 13.23
C GLY A 532 -2.66 -3.68 12.79
N ARG A 533 -2.49 -4.44 11.69
CA ARG A 533 -3.51 -5.39 11.19
C ARG A 533 -3.74 -6.59 12.11
N LEU A 534 -2.75 -6.99 12.90
CA LEU A 534 -2.88 -8.09 13.87
C LEU A 534 -3.34 -7.61 15.25
N GLN A 535 -3.37 -6.30 15.53
CA GLN A 535 -3.62 -5.74 16.88
C GLN A 535 -4.89 -6.28 17.55
N ALA A 536 -5.97 -6.46 16.78
CA ALA A 536 -7.25 -6.99 17.25
C ALA A 536 -7.53 -8.43 16.77
N ALA A 537 -6.56 -9.07 16.11
CA ALA A 537 -6.67 -10.46 15.67
C ALA A 537 -6.47 -11.43 16.85
N TRP A 538 -7.07 -12.61 16.75
CA TRP A 538 -6.99 -13.65 17.79
C TRP A 538 -7.01 -15.07 17.19
N LEU A 539 -6.57 -16.05 17.98
CA LEU A 539 -6.44 -17.44 17.55
C LEU A 539 -7.58 -18.30 18.12
N GLU A 540 -8.29 -19.02 17.26
CA GLU A 540 -9.38 -19.94 17.63
C GLU A 540 -8.90 -21.27 18.22
N ARG A 541 -7.63 -21.62 18.00
CA ARG A 541 -6.96 -22.77 18.65
C ARG A 541 -6.65 -22.43 20.11
#